data_AF-A0A7V3NZN4-F1
#
_entry.id   AF-A0A7V3NZN4-F1
#
_cell.length_a   1.000
_cell.length_b   1.000
_cell.length_c   1.000
_cell.angle_alpha   90.00
_cell.angle_beta   90.00
_cell.angle_gamma   90.00
#
_symmetry.space_group_name_H-M   'P 1'
#
loop_
_entity.id
_entity.type
_entity.pdbx_description
1 polymer ?
#
loop_
_entity_poly.entity_id
_entity_poly.type
_entity_poly.pdbx_seq_one_letter_code
_entity_poly.pdbx_strand_id
1 'polypeptide(L)'
;MALWDMIKKGAEEGLEALKEGVSVFMAEAEKQSKIIKKKVELAAVQNNVRRVFTRLGSIIYDLHGRGSQDIWSEEEVKNLINQIDGYKRRVREIEEEIEAIKKEEKGPAAPPSISSSEPPPPQNPG
;
A
#
# COMPACT_ATOMS: atom_id res chain seq x y z
N MET A 1 -6.85 -52.77 8.39
CA MET A 1 -5.95 -51.89 7.61
C MET A 1 -6.41 -50.42 7.59
N ALA A 2 -7.68 -50.10 7.88
CA ALA A 2 -8.23 -48.73 7.72
C ALA A 2 -7.58 -47.60 8.56
N LEU A 3 -6.99 -47.86 9.72
CA LEU A 3 -6.44 -46.82 10.60
C LEU A 3 -5.20 -46.12 10.02
N TRP A 4 -4.33 -46.88 9.34
CA TRP A 4 -3.09 -46.33 8.77
C TRP A 4 -3.35 -45.48 7.54
N ASP A 5 -4.36 -45.85 6.75
CA ASP A 5 -4.78 -45.07 5.58
C ASP A 5 -5.42 -43.74 5.99
N MET A 6 -6.16 -43.70 7.10
CA MET A 6 -6.70 -42.45 7.67
C MET A 6 -5.59 -41.49 8.13
N ILE A 7 -4.53 -42.02 8.77
CA ILE A 7 -3.39 -41.20 9.21
C ILE A 7 -2.64 -40.61 8.01
N LYS A 8 -2.39 -41.42 6.97
CA LYS A 8 -1.76 -40.92 5.73
C LYS A 8 -2.60 -39.85 5.05
N LYS A 9 -3.91 -40.09 4.93
CA LYS A 9 -4.83 -39.13 4.32
C LYS A 9 -4.86 -37.79 5.07
N GLY A 10 -4.91 -37.82 6.40
CA GLY A 10 -4.85 -36.59 7.22
C GLY A 10 -3.52 -35.84 7.11
N ALA A 11 -2.40 -36.56 6.97
CA ALA A 11 -1.09 -35.94 6.75
C ALA A 11 -0.96 -35.30 5.35
N GLU A 12 -1.52 -35.94 4.32
CA GLU A 12 -1.58 -35.41 2.95
C GLU A 12 -2.45 -34.15 2.89
N GLU A 13 -3.66 -34.20 3.46
CA GLU A 13 -4.58 -33.05 3.55
C GLU A 13 -3.96 -31.90 4.35
N GLY A 14 -3.28 -32.19 5.47
CA GLY A 14 -2.58 -31.18 6.27
C GLY A 14 -1.40 -30.54 5.54
N LEU A 15 -0.64 -31.31 4.75
CA LEU A 15 0.44 -30.80 3.93
C LEU A 15 -0.09 -29.92 2.79
N GLU A 16 -1.22 -30.30 2.19
CA GLU A 16 -1.85 -29.54 1.11
C GLU A 16 -2.42 -28.21 1.62
N ALA A 17 -3.15 -28.22 2.74
CA ALA A 17 -3.62 -27.01 3.40
C ALA A 17 -2.46 -26.08 3.81
N LEU A 18 -1.33 -26.62 4.26
CA LEU A 18 -0.13 -25.83 4.55
C LEU A 18 0.44 -25.18 3.28
N LYS A 19 0.55 -25.93 2.18
CA LYS A 19 1.04 -25.38 0.90
C LYS A 19 0.15 -24.26 0.38
N GLU A 20 -1.17 -24.43 0.47
CA GLU A 20 -2.14 -23.40 0.12
C GLU A 20 -2.03 -22.18 1.05
N GLY A 21 -1.89 -22.38 2.35
CA GLY A 21 -1.69 -21.28 3.29
C GLY A 21 -0.40 -20.48 3.01
N VAL A 22 0.69 -21.17 2.66
CA VAL A 22 1.96 -20.53 2.27
C VAL A 22 1.82 -19.75 0.96
N SER A 23 1.11 -20.28 -0.05
CA SER A 23 0.93 -19.58 -1.32
C SER A 23 0.10 -18.30 -1.17
N VAL A 24 -0.98 -18.36 -0.38
CA VAL A 24 -1.80 -17.18 -0.04
C VAL A 24 -0.98 -16.14 0.70
N PHE A 25 -0.18 -16.55 1.70
CA PHE A 25 0.70 -15.64 2.42
C PHE A 25 1.73 -14.97 1.51
N MET A 26 2.35 -15.73 0.60
CA MET A 26 3.31 -15.18 -0.37
C MET A 26 2.66 -14.16 -1.30
N ALA A 27 1.44 -14.45 -1.78
CA ALA A 27 0.68 -13.52 -2.64
C ALA A 27 0.37 -12.21 -1.90
N GLU A 28 -0.11 -12.28 -0.66
CA GLU A 28 -0.37 -11.10 0.17
C GLU A 28 0.93 -10.31 0.45
N ALA A 29 2.04 -11.00 0.75
CA ALA A 29 3.34 -10.36 0.98
C ALA A 29 3.85 -9.64 -0.27
N GLU A 30 3.70 -10.23 -1.46
CA GLU A 30 4.06 -9.60 -2.73
C GLU A 30 3.21 -8.33 -2.97
N LYS A 31 1.91 -8.41 -2.71
CA LYS A 31 0.98 -7.27 -2.80
C LYS A 31 1.37 -6.14 -1.85
N GLN A 32 1.59 -6.45 -0.57
CA GLN A 32 2.04 -5.46 0.41
C GLN A 32 3.37 -4.84 0.01
N SER A 33 4.29 -5.62 -0.57
CA SER A 33 5.55 -5.12 -1.12
C SER A 33 5.31 -4.08 -2.23
N LYS A 34 4.40 -4.37 -3.18
CA LYS A 34 4.02 -3.42 -4.26
C LYS A 34 3.42 -2.13 -3.68
N ILE A 35 2.53 -2.23 -2.71
CA ILE A 35 1.92 -1.06 -2.04
C ILE A 35 2.98 -0.23 -1.33
N ILE A 36 3.91 -0.85 -0.59
CA ILE A 36 4.98 -0.14 0.12
C ILE A 36 5.88 0.61 -0.88
N LYS A 37 6.29 -0.03 -1.97
CA LYS A 37 7.07 0.62 -3.03
C LYS A 37 6.36 1.86 -3.56
N LYS A 38 5.04 1.77 -3.81
CA LYS A 38 4.23 2.91 -4.26
C LYS A 38 4.08 4.00 -3.20
N LYS A 39 3.96 3.65 -1.92
CA LYS A 39 3.96 4.64 -0.83
C LYS A 39 5.30 5.37 -0.69
N VAL A 40 6.41 4.68 -0.91
CA VAL A 40 7.75 5.31 -0.94
C VAL A 40 7.84 6.28 -2.12
N GLU A 41 7.37 5.87 -3.30
CA GLU A 41 7.30 6.74 -4.48
C GLU A 41 6.43 7.99 -4.20
N LEU A 42 5.26 7.80 -3.60
CA LEU A 42 4.35 8.88 -3.19
C LEU A 42 5.05 9.88 -2.25
N ALA A 43 5.74 9.38 -1.22
CA ALA A 43 6.47 10.22 -0.28
C ALA A 43 7.58 11.03 -0.96
N ALA A 44 8.29 10.43 -1.94
CA ALA A 44 9.30 11.14 -2.71
C ALA A 44 8.69 12.27 -3.55
N VAL A 45 7.57 12.02 -4.24
CA VAL A 45 6.86 13.05 -5.03
C VAL A 45 6.32 14.15 -4.12
N GLN A 46 5.71 13.82 -2.98
CA GLN A 46 5.24 14.81 -2.01
C GLN A 46 6.38 15.68 -1.46
N ASN A 47 7.56 15.11 -1.24
CA ASN A 47 8.74 15.88 -0.85
C ASN A 47 9.21 16.82 -1.97
N ASN A 48 9.11 16.41 -3.24
CA ASN A 48 9.39 17.29 -4.37
C ASN A 48 8.40 18.46 -4.45
N VAL A 49 7.10 18.21 -4.25
CA VAL A 49 6.08 19.26 -4.16
C VAL A 49 6.46 20.29 -3.09
N ARG A 50 6.82 19.83 -1.89
CA ARG A 50 7.24 20.70 -0.78
C ARG A 50 8.45 21.56 -1.18
N ARG A 51 9.49 20.95 -1.78
CA ARG A 51 10.68 21.67 -2.23
C ARG A 51 10.37 22.74 -3.28
N VAL A 52 9.52 22.44 -4.26
CA VAL A 52 9.14 23.40 -5.30
C VAL A 52 8.30 24.53 -4.72
N PHE A 53 7.38 24.26 -3.78
CA PHE A 53 6.66 25.32 -3.07
C PHE A 53 7.57 26.23 -2.25
N THR A 54 8.56 25.67 -1.54
CA THR A 54 9.56 26.48 -0.83
C THR A 54 10.33 27.39 -1.78
N ARG A 55 10.77 26.85 -2.92
CA ARG A 55 11.48 27.63 -3.95
C ARG A 55 10.60 28.72 -4.54
N LEU A 56 9.36 28.40 -4.90
CA LEU A 56 8.38 29.34 -5.43
C LEU A 56 8.14 30.49 -4.43
N GLY A 57 7.93 30.16 -3.15
CA GLY A 57 7.76 31.17 -2.10
C GLY A 57 8.98 32.09 -1.96
N SER A 58 10.20 31.54 -2.01
CA SER A 58 11.44 32.33 -1.98
C SER A 58 11.52 33.30 -3.16
N ILE A 59 11.23 32.83 -4.37
CA ILE A 59 11.31 33.66 -5.58
C ILE A 59 10.25 34.76 -5.56
N ILE A 60 9.01 34.44 -5.18
CA ILE A 60 7.94 35.43 -5.05
C ILE A 60 8.32 36.50 -4.02
N TYR A 61 8.89 36.10 -2.87
CA TYR A 61 9.34 37.02 -1.83
C TYR A 61 10.46 37.94 -2.33
N ASP A 62 11.46 37.38 -3.03
CA ASP A 62 12.58 38.15 -3.60
C ASP A 62 12.10 39.14 -4.67
N LEU A 63 11.21 38.73 -5.56
CA LEU A 63 10.63 39.58 -6.60
C LEU A 63 9.78 40.71 -6.00
N HIS A 64 8.99 40.40 -4.97
CA HIS A 64 8.25 41.41 -4.21
C HIS A 64 9.19 42.45 -3.58
N GLY A 65 10.29 42.00 -2.95
CA GLY A 65 11.29 42.89 -2.35
C GLY A 65 11.99 43.81 -3.36
N ARG A 66 12.07 43.40 -4.64
CA ARG A 66 12.62 44.20 -5.74
C ARG A 66 11.61 45.15 -6.38
N GLY A 67 10.34 45.10 -5.97
CA GLY A 67 9.28 45.93 -6.54
C GLY A 67 8.80 45.48 -7.92
N SER A 68 8.97 44.20 -8.28
CA SER A 68 8.46 43.67 -9.55
C SER A 68 6.94 43.82 -9.63
N GLN A 69 6.44 44.45 -10.70
CA GLN A 69 5.00 44.68 -10.88
C GLN A 69 4.24 43.45 -11.38
N ASP A 70 4.90 42.51 -12.06
CA ASP A 70 4.25 41.34 -12.65
C ASP A 70 5.01 40.04 -12.38
N ILE A 71 4.97 39.59 -11.13
CA ILE A 71 5.62 38.35 -10.64
C ILE A 71 5.13 37.11 -11.40
N TRP A 72 3.90 37.13 -11.91
CA TRP A 72 3.28 35.97 -12.55
C TRP A 72 3.71 35.77 -14.00
N SER A 73 4.23 36.82 -14.66
CA SER A 73 4.77 36.68 -16.01
C SER A 73 6.18 36.10 -16.05
N GLU A 74 6.89 36.10 -14.91
CA GLU A 74 8.22 35.53 -14.77
C GLU A 74 8.26 34.05 -15.14
N GLU A 75 9.18 33.71 -16.04
CA GLU A 75 9.28 32.36 -16.61
C GLU A 75 9.59 31.31 -15.53
N GLU A 76 10.44 31.67 -14.56
CA GLU A 76 10.77 30.77 -13.44
C GLU A 76 9.54 30.47 -12.58
N VAL A 77 8.71 31.48 -12.29
CA VAL A 77 7.45 31.32 -11.53
C VAL A 77 6.50 30.40 -12.28
N LYS A 78 6.29 30.63 -13.57
CA LYS A 78 5.45 29.76 -14.44
C LYS A 78 5.96 28.32 -14.44
N ASN A 79 7.27 28.12 -14.58
CA ASN A 79 7.86 26.80 -14.60
C ASN A 79 7.66 26.05 -13.27
N LEU A 80 7.82 26.73 -12.13
CA LEU A 80 7.60 26.13 -10.81
C LEU A 80 6.12 25.76 -10.60
N ILE A 81 5.18 26.59 -11.07
CA ILE A 81 3.75 26.27 -11.05
C ILE A 81 3.47 25.02 -11.89
N ASN A 82 3.99 24.96 -13.11
CA ASN A 82 3.83 23.79 -13.99
C ASN A 82 4.40 22.51 -13.36
N GLN A 83 5.55 22.60 -12.67
CA GLN A 83 6.13 21.48 -11.93
C GLN A 83 5.21 21.04 -10.77
N ILE A 84 4.66 21.98 -9.99
CA ILE A 84 3.71 21.67 -8.91
C ILE A 84 2.50 20.93 -9.47
N ASP A 85 1.94 21.38 -10.59
CA ASP A 85 0.77 20.75 -11.20
C ASP A 85 1.11 19.36 -11.76
N GLY A 86 2.29 19.20 -12.36
CA GLY A 86 2.81 17.90 -12.77
C GLY A 86 2.93 16.92 -11.59
N TYR A 87 3.52 17.36 -10.47
CA TYR A 87 3.64 16.52 -9.29
C TYR A 87 2.28 16.22 -8.63
N LYS A 88 1.34 17.16 -8.61
CA LYS A 88 -0.02 16.91 -8.12
C LYS A 88 -0.75 15.85 -8.94
N ARG A 89 -0.59 15.86 -10.27
CA ARG A 89 -1.09 14.79 -11.15
C ARG A 89 -0.43 13.46 -10.79
N ARG A 90 0.90 13.44 -10.66
CA ARG A 90 1.63 12.21 -10.29
C ARG A 90 1.23 11.65 -8.93
N VAL A 91 0.96 12.50 -7.94
CA VAL A 91 0.42 12.07 -6.64
C VAL A 91 -0.90 11.32 -6.82
N ARG A 92 -1.84 11.88 -7.59
CA ARG A 92 -3.14 11.24 -7.84
C ARG A 92 -2.99 9.91 -8.57
N GLU A 93 -2.14 9.86 -9.59
CA GLU A 93 -1.84 8.61 -10.31
C GLU A 93 -1.32 7.52 -9.38
N ILE A 94 -0.38 7.84 -8.49
CA ILE A 94 0.15 6.86 -7.52
C ILE A 94 -0.92 6.42 -6.52
N GLU A 95 -1.79 7.34 -6.07
CA GLU A 95 -2.91 7.00 -5.18
C GLU A 95 -3.92 6.07 -5.86
N GLU A 96 -4.23 6.31 -7.14
CA GLU A 96 -5.08 5.44 -7.97
C GLU A 96 -4.43 4.07 -8.21
N GLU A 97 -3.12 4.02 -8.50
CA GLU A 97 -2.36 2.78 -8.63
C GLU A 97 -2.39 1.95 -7.33
N ILE A 98 -2.24 2.59 -6.16
CA ILE A 98 -2.35 1.92 -4.84
C ILE A 98 -3.77 1.36 -4.64
N GLU A 99 -4.79 2.12 -5.00
CA GLU A 99 -6.19 1.70 -4.86
C GLU A 99 -6.54 0.56 -5.82
N ALA A 100 -5.98 0.57 -7.04
CA ALA A 100 -6.11 -0.54 -7.98
C ALA A 100 -5.51 -1.84 -7.42
N ILE A 101 -4.28 -1.78 -6.87
CA ILE A 101 -3.62 -2.94 -6.24
C ILE A 101 -4.46 -3.48 -5.07
N LYS A 102 -5.12 -2.60 -4.30
CA LYS A 102 -6.01 -3.03 -3.21
C LYS A 102 -7.28 -3.71 -3.75
N LYS A 103 -7.87 -3.19 -4.83
CA LYS A 103 -9.15 -3.65 -5.41
C LYS A 103 -9.07 -4.92 -6.24
N GLU A 104 -7.89 -5.26 -6.77
CA GLU A 104 -7.64 -6.48 -7.55
C GLU A 104 -8.01 -7.78 -6.81
N GLU A 105 -8.33 -7.70 -5.51
CA GLU A 105 -8.50 -8.84 -4.61
C GLU A 105 -9.89 -8.96 -3.96
N LYS A 106 -10.96 -8.37 -4.52
CA LYS A 106 -12.33 -8.75 -4.12
C LYS A 106 -12.79 -10.12 -4.69
N GLY A 107 -11.89 -11.10 -4.79
CA GLY A 107 -12.23 -12.50 -5.03
C GLY A 107 -11.02 -13.44 -5.04
N PRO A 108 -11.18 -14.75 -4.71
CA PRO A 108 -12.14 -15.37 -3.79
C PRO A 108 -11.63 -15.38 -2.34
N ALA A 109 -12.59 -15.47 -1.43
CA ALA A 109 -12.44 -15.35 0.02
C ALA A 109 -11.39 -16.29 0.63
N ALA A 110 -10.74 -15.78 1.68
CA ALA A 110 -9.99 -16.55 2.65
C ALA A 110 -10.76 -17.82 3.07
N PRO A 111 -10.09 -18.99 3.18
CA PRO A 111 -10.72 -20.17 3.76
C PRO A 111 -11.13 -19.88 5.22
N PRO A 112 -12.24 -20.49 5.69
CA PRO A 112 -12.78 -20.25 7.01
C PRO A 112 -11.74 -20.54 8.09
N SER A 113 -11.61 -19.64 9.05
CA SER A 113 -10.87 -19.88 10.29
C SER A 113 -11.36 -21.19 10.91
N ILE A 114 -10.46 -22.17 10.98
CA ILE A 114 -10.70 -23.40 11.73
C ILE A 114 -10.78 -22.97 13.20
N SER A 115 -12.01 -22.84 13.70
CA SER A 115 -12.33 -22.61 15.10
C SER A 115 -11.71 -23.73 15.91
N SER A 116 -10.63 -23.41 16.64
CA SER A 116 -10.02 -24.27 17.63
C SER A 116 -11.09 -24.80 18.58
N SER A 117 -11.29 -26.10 18.58
CA SER A 117 -12.10 -26.79 19.58
C SER A 117 -11.43 -26.66 20.94
N GLU A 118 -11.89 -25.73 21.77
CA GLU A 118 -11.58 -25.70 23.19
C GLU A 118 -12.41 -26.80 23.88
N PRO A 119 -11.79 -27.82 24.50
CA PRO A 119 -12.54 -28.82 25.25
C PRO A 119 -13.12 -28.19 26.52
N PRO A 120 -14.38 -28.49 26.88
CA PRO A 120 -15.02 -27.87 28.04
C PRO A 120 -14.28 -28.20 29.34
N PRO A 121 -14.22 -27.27 30.30
CA PRO A 121 -13.49 -27.46 31.55
C PRO A 121 -14.13 -28.59 32.39
N PRO A 122 -13.31 -29.34 33.16
CA PRO A 122 -13.81 -30.43 33.98
C PRO A 122 -14.80 -29.92 35.03
N GLN A 123 -16.03 -30.43 35.00
CA GLN A 123 -17.01 -30.21 36.06
C GLN A 123 -16.56 -31.04 37.27
N ASN A 124 -16.21 -30.35 38.35
CA ASN A 124 -15.83 -30.98 39.61
C ASN A 124 -17.13 -31.43 40.33
N PRO A 125 -17.27 -32.68 40.76
CA PRO A 125 -18.41 -33.07 41.59
C PRO A 125 -18.20 -32.51 42.99
N GLY A 126 -19.21 -31.79 43.49
CA GLY A 126 -19.28 -31.29 44.87
C GLY A 126 -19.46 -32.41 45.90
#